data_AF-A0AA38HAI8-F1
#
_entry.id   AF-A0AA38HAI8-F1
#
_cell.length_a   1.000
_cell.length_b   1.000
_cell.length_c   1.000
_cell.angle_alpha   90.00
_cell.angle_beta   90.00
_cell.angle_gamma   90.00
#
_symmetry.space_group_name_H-M   'P 1'
#
loop_
_entity.id
_entity.type
_entity.pdbx_description
1 polymer ?
#
loop_
_entity_poly.entity_id
_entity_poly.type
_entity_poly.pdbx_seq_one_letter_code
_entity_poly.pdbx_strand_id
1 'polypeptide(L)'
;MSTSTPPRTADNKKPQNRRRSSSITNALNQVPLNERSTPSKLQKTSTDTGIRDNKPRKPRRDPNDAAARYDSLGFWQDLKTGRWMLVPETSFKLLLVPVLYHFNHTLLVHANILSPDSPNPVRPLLFLSGQAADGRYGKHWNDVLFIAHQIIWWSFVRQFMTLKVLRPLAKSFGIKGGKIERFTEQGYAIFYMGLTSISGITIMRGLPMWWYKTEHFWLEYPHTLIPWGMKLFYLLQFSYWLQQTIILAAKIEKPRKDFKELVAHHIVTLYLIFWSYMTYFTHIGLAIFVTMDVSDVFLALAKCTNYVDEKASQPVFAFFVLVWTYFRHYLNIKILWSVWNEFFLIPYERRQLFDPLNDKWAAPWLRKMIFAPIFLLQLINLFWYFLILRILYRAVFAEPLKDERSDEEDEAEEEEVEEVKVIKGPKAE
;
A
#
# COMPACT_ATOMS: atom_id res chain seq x y z
N MET A 1 -56.71 14.26 52.37
CA MET A 1 -55.36 14.84 52.60
C MET A 1 -54.61 13.88 53.51
N SER A 2 -53.39 13.42 53.28
CA SER A 2 -52.46 13.46 52.15
C SER A 2 -51.40 12.39 52.48
N THR A 3 -51.02 11.56 51.51
CA THR A 3 -50.03 10.48 51.59
C THR A 3 -48.74 10.87 50.88
N SER A 4 -47.62 10.21 51.24
CA SER A 4 -46.31 10.10 50.54
C SER A 4 -45.39 11.34 50.63
N THR A 5 -44.04 11.30 50.71
CA THR A 5 -42.97 10.38 50.23
C THR A 5 -41.62 10.78 50.90
N PRO A 6 -40.59 9.90 51.04
CA PRO A 6 -39.24 10.31 51.50
C PRO A 6 -38.34 10.86 50.36
N PRO A 7 -37.19 11.51 50.67
CA PRO A 7 -36.45 12.32 49.70
C PRO A 7 -35.55 11.51 48.76
N ARG A 8 -35.49 11.99 47.52
CA ARG A 8 -34.72 11.45 46.40
C ARG A 8 -33.26 11.93 46.48
N THR A 9 -32.31 11.00 46.56
CA THR A 9 -30.87 11.29 46.44
C THR A 9 -30.54 11.68 45.00
N ALA A 10 -29.89 12.84 44.83
CA ALA A 10 -29.42 13.32 43.54
C ALA A 10 -28.06 12.68 43.21
N ASP A 11 -28.05 11.77 42.24
CA ASP A 11 -26.84 11.20 41.65
C ASP A 11 -26.15 12.26 40.79
N ASN A 12 -24.97 12.71 41.23
CA ASN A 12 -24.17 13.74 40.57
C ASN A 12 -23.26 13.08 39.51
N LYS A 13 -23.79 12.76 38.32
CA LYS A 13 -22.97 12.29 37.18
C LYS A 13 -22.31 13.48 36.48
N LYS A 14 -20.98 13.59 36.60
CA LYS A 14 -20.14 14.47 35.78
C LYS A 14 -20.31 14.12 34.29
N PRO A 15 -20.43 15.10 33.37
CA PRO A 15 -20.49 14.82 31.94
C PRO A 15 -19.12 14.30 31.45
N GLN A 16 -19.12 13.10 30.87
CA GLN A 16 -18.00 12.59 30.07
C GLN A 16 -17.91 13.45 28.80
N ASN A 17 -16.83 14.22 28.69
CA ASN A 17 -16.54 15.02 27.51
C ASN A 17 -16.12 14.08 26.36
N ARG A 18 -17.09 13.61 25.57
CA ARG A 18 -16.86 12.85 24.33
C ARG A 18 -16.31 13.82 23.30
N ARG A 19 -15.02 13.72 22.94
CA ARG A 19 -14.42 14.56 21.88
C ARG A 19 -15.01 14.13 20.54
N ARG A 20 -15.89 14.97 19.98
CA ARG A 20 -16.40 14.87 18.60
C ARG A 20 -15.26 14.92 17.59
N SER A 21 -15.34 14.07 16.56
CA SER A 21 -14.40 14.05 15.43
C SER A 21 -14.52 15.34 14.61
N SER A 22 -13.40 15.93 14.21
CA SER A 22 -13.39 17.13 13.36
C SER A 22 -13.80 16.81 11.93
N SER A 23 -14.25 17.83 11.17
CA SER A 23 -14.61 17.70 9.75
C SER A 23 -13.49 17.07 8.92
N ILE A 24 -12.22 17.30 9.29
CA ILE A 24 -11.03 16.75 8.64
C ILE A 24 -10.82 15.27 8.96
N THR A 25 -11.16 14.82 10.16
CA THR A 25 -11.13 13.39 10.53
C THR A 25 -12.13 12.59 9.72
N ASN A 26 -13.35 13.12 9.62
CA ASN A 26 -14.38 12.53 8.77
C ASN A 26 -13.96 12.60 7.30
N ALA A 27 -13.23 13.64 6.90
CA ALA A 27 -12.77 13.78 5.53
C ALA A 27 -11.57 12.87 5.17
N LEU A 28 -10.60 12.65 6.06
CA LEU A 28 -9.50 11.71 5.86
C LEU A 28 -9.97 10.25 5.88
N ASN A 29 -11.04 9.96 6.61
CA ASN A 29 -11.75 8.67 6.55
C ASN A 29 -12.53 8.51 5.23
N GLN A 30 -13.02 9.61 4.64
CA GLN A 30 -13.66 9.64 3.33
C GLN A 30 -12.67 9.54 2.14
N VAL A 31 -11.36 9.76 2.34
CA VAL A 31 -10.32 9.30 1.38
C VAL A 31 -10.19 7.79 1.55
N PRO A 32 -10.84 6.97 0.71
CA PRO A 32 -11.11 5.59 1.05
C PRO A 32 -9.81 4.80 1.19
N LEU A 33 -9.59 4.17 2.34
CA LEU A 33 -8.88 2.89 2.40
C LEU A 33 -9.58 1.84 3.28
N ASN A 34 -10.78 2.11 3.82
CA ASN A 34 -11.71 1.08 4.30
C ASN A 34 -12.97 1.67 4.91
N GLU A 35 -14.11 1.49 4.26
CA GLU A 35 -15.44 1.50 4.87
C GLU A 35 -16.43 0.94 3.84
N ARG A 36 -17.57 0.42 4.24
CA ARG A 36 -18.70 0.26 3.32
C ARG A 36 -19.92 0.59 4.16
N SER A 37 -20.58 1.69 3.84
CA SER A 37 -21.99 1.85 4.16
C SER A 37 -22.77 1.06 3.11
N THR A 38 -23.64 0.18 3.59
CA THR A 38 -24.60 -0.58 2.76
C THR A 38 -25.63 0.42 2.20
N PRO A 39 -26.06 0.31 0.93
CA PRO A 39 -27.09 1.19 0.40
C PRO A 39 -28.41 0.92 1.12
N SER A 40 -29.04 1.99 1.64
CA SER A 40 -30.38 1.93 2.20
C SER A 40 -31.35 1.46 1.11
N LYS A 41 -32.00 0.32 1.34
CA LYS A 41 -33.21 -0.02 0.61
C LYS A 41 -34.30 0.90 1.12
N LEU A 42 -34.93 1.60 0.18
CA LEU A 42 -36.19 2.32 0.35
C LEU A 42 -37.14 1.58 1.30
N GLN A 43 -37.53 2.30 2.35
CA GLN A 43 -38.55 1.93 3.31
C GLN A 43 -39.89 1.84 2.54
N LYS A 44 -40.33 0.62 2.23
CA LYS A 44 -41.75 0.36 1.95
C LYS A 44 -42.38 -0.11 3.26
N THR A 45 -43.33 0.68 3.73
CA THR A 45 -44.28 0.37 4.79
C THR A 45 -45.11 -0.85 4.43
N SER A 46 -45.07 -1.91 5.25
CA SER A 46 -46.17 -2.85 5.39
C SER A 46 -46.04 -3.65 6.70
N THR A 47 -47.01 -3.40 7.57
CA THR A 47 -47.62 -4.25 8.61
C THR A 47 -47.04 -5.64 8.92
N ASP A 48 -46.71 -5.79 10.20
CA ASP A 48 -46.89 -6.94 11.10
C ASP A 48 -47.30 -8.31 10.52
N THR A 49 -46.48 -9.33 10.80
CA THR A 49 -46.89 -10.64 11.32
C THR A 49 -45.63 -11.44 11.67
N GLY A 50 -45.55 -11.90 12.92
CA GLY A 50 -44.36 -12.53 13.48
C GLY A 50 -44.07 -13.93 12.95
N ILE A 51 -42.81 -14.15 12.55
CA ILE A 51 -42.09 -15.43 12.67
C ILE A 51 -40.66 -15.08 13.12
N ARG A 52 -40.27 -15.57 14.30
CA ARG A 52 -38.93 -15.39 14.90
C ARG A 52 -37.96 -16.37 14.23
N ASP A 53 -37.32 -15.96 13.15
CA ASP A 53 -36.21 -16.71 12.57
C ASP A 53 -34.96 -16.59 13.47
N ASN A 54 -34.72 -17.61 14.28
CA ASN A 54 -33.51 -17.78 15.07
C ASN A 54 -32.31 -18.08 14.13
N LYS A 55 -31.79 -17.06 13.45
CA LYS A 55 -30.46 -17.17 12.84
C LYS A 55 -29.39 -17.03 13.94
N PRO A 56 -28.43 -17.96 14.04
CA PRO A 56 -27.34 -17.81 15.00
C PRO A 56 -26.59 -16.50 14.72
N ARG A 57 -26.55 -15.62 15.72
CA ARG A 57 -25.72 -14.40 15.71
C ARG A 57 -24.28 -14.83 15.43
N LYS A 58 -23.65 -14.23 14.42
CA LYS A 58 -22.21 -14.41 14.16
C LYS A 58 -21.44 -14.02 15.43
N PRO A 59 -20.46 -14.83 15.89
CA PRO A 59 -19.74 -14.53 17.11
C PRO A 59 -19.03 -13.17 17.00
N ARG A 60 -19.16 -12.37 18.04
CA ARG A 60 -18.47 -11.08 18.21
C ARG A 60 -16.98 -11.40 18.32
N ARG A 61 -16.18 -10.90 17.38
CA ARG A 61 -14.75 -11.23 17.24
C ARG A 61 -13.96 -10.61 18.39
N ASP A 62 -13.29 -11.43 19.20
CA ASP A 62 -12.45 -10.99 20.32
C ASP A 62 -11.29 -10.12 19.80
N PRO A 63 -10.95 -8.98 20.41
CA PRO A 63 -9.74 -8.23 20.10
C PRO A 63 -8.44 -9.07 20.11
N ASN A 64 -8.37 -10.14 20.91
CA ASN A 64 -7.28 -11.13 20.88
C ASN A 64 -7.30 -12.03 19.63
N ASP A 65 -8.45 -12.19 18.97
CA ASP A 65 -8.61 -12.97 17.74
C ASP A 65 -7.88 -12.31 16.54
N ALA A 66 -7.68 -10.99 16.60
CA ALA A 66 -6.87 -10.27 15.61
C ALA A 66 -5.36 -10.56 15.78
N ALA A 67 -4.91 -10.89 17.00
CA ALA A 67 -3.53 -11.33 17.24
C ALA A 67 -3.33 -12.79 16.81
N ALA A 68 -4.32 -13.66 17.06
CA ALA A 68 -4.31 -15.08 16.68
C ALA A 68 -4.12 -15.33 15.17
N ARG A 69 -4.47 -14.34 14.33
CA ARG A 69 -4.23 -14.39 12.88
C ARG A 69 -2.73 -14.47 12.51
N TYR A 70 -1.86 -13.97 13.37
CA TYR A 70 -0.41 -13.89 13.14
C TYR A 70 0.37 -15.03 13.80
N ASP A 71 -0.32 -15.91 14.53
CA ASP A 71 0.29 -17.06 15.17
C ASP A 71 0.56 -18.17 14.15
N SER A 72 1.69 -18.87 14.32
CA SER A 72 2.06 -20.00 13.47
C SER A 72 1.19 -21.22 13.81
N LEU A 73 0.75 -21.94 12.78
CA LEU A 73 0.16 -23.27 12.94
C LEU A 73 1.20 -24.40 12.75
N GLY A 74 2.48 -24.03 12.74
CA GLY A 74 3.59 -24.89 12.38
C GLY A 74 4.03 -24.68 10.92
N PHE A 75 5.33 -24.82 10.69
CA PHE A 75 5.99 -24.44 9.43
C PHE A 75 5.32 -25.04 8.17
N TRP A 76 5.06 -26.35 8.17
CA TRP A 76 4.48 -27.03 7.01
C TRP A 76 3.02 -26.65 6.75
N GLN A 77 2.25 -26.38 7.81
CA GLN A 77 0.86 -25.93 7.67
C GLN A 77 0.82 -24.50 7.13
N ASP A 78 1.68 -23.63 7.67
CA ASP A 78 1.77 -22.25 7.22
C ASP A 78 2.22 -22.14 5.76
N LEU A 79 3.11 -23.03 5.31
CA LEU A 79 3.53 -23.12 3.92
C LEU A 79 2.38 -23.54 3.00
N LYS A 80 1.69 -24.64 3.34
CA LYS A 80 0.57 -25.18 2.55
C LYS A 80 -0.62 -24.22 2.45
N THR A 81 -0.87 -23.45 3.51
CA THR A 81 -2.02 -22.54 3.61
C THR A 81 -1.70 -21.11 3.16
N GLY A 82 -0.44 -20.81 2.80
CA GLY A 82 -0.02 -19.45 2.45
C GLY A 82 0.09 -18.50 3.65
N ARG A 83 -0.12 -18.98 4.89
CA ARG A 83 0.02 -18.17 6.12
C ARG A 83 1.43 -17.67 6.34
N TRP A 84 2.44 -18.25 5.68
CA TRP A 84 3.80 -17.73 5.73
C TRP A 84 3.88 -16.24 5.42
N MET A 85 3.00 -15.68 4.55
CA MET A 85 2.94 -14.24 4.26
C MET A 85 2.41 -13.37 5.42
N LEU A 86 1.76 -13.98 6.40
CA LEU A 86 1.19 -13.34 7.58
C LEU A 86 2.03 -13.60 8.83
N VAL A 87 2.67 -14.76 8.91
CA VAL A 87 3.43 -15.21 10.07
C VAL A 87 4.91 -14.85 9.87
N PRO A 88 5.46 -13.89 10.66
CA PRO A 88 6.84 -13.42 10.46
C PRO A 88 7.88 -14.53 10.67
N GLU A 89 7.66 -15.44 11.63
CA GLU A 89 8.57 -16.55 11.91
C GLU A 89 8.71 -17.49 10.70
N THR A 90 7.60 -17.87 10.06
CA THR A 90 7.60 -18.77 8.90
C THR A 90 8.23 -18.09 7.68
N SER A 91 7.90 -16.81 7.42
CA SER A 91 8.59 -16.04 6.36
C SER A 91 10.10 -15.95 6.63
N PHE A 92 10.53 -15.71 7.87
CA PHE A 92 11.94 -15.63 8.24
C PHE A 92 12.67 -16.96 8.01
N LYS A 93 12.06 -18.08 8.38
CA LYS A 93 12.61 -19.42 8.10
C LYS A 93 12.78 -19.65 6.59
N LEU A 94 11.79 -19.27 5.78
CA LEU A 94 11.87 -19.39 4.31
C LEU A 94 13.01 -18.53 3.72
N LEU A 95 13.22 -17.33 4.25
CA LEU A 95 14.33 -16.46 3.84
C LEU A 95 15.71 -17.04 4.14
N LEU A 96 15.83 -17.75 5.26
CA LEU A 96 17.12 -18.33 5.65
C LEU A 96 17.51 -19.54 4.80
N VAL A 97 16.56 -20.27 4.19
CA VAL A 97 16.88 -21.50 3.43
C VAL A 97 17.90 -21.24 2.30
N PRO A 98 17.70 -20.26 1.38
CA PRO A 98 18.70 -19.96 0.35
C PRO A 98 20.01 -19.41 0.93
N VAL A 99 19.95 -18.61 2.00
CA VAL A 99 21.13 -18.02 2.64
C VAL A 99 22.02 -19.10 3.26
N LEU A 100 21.43 -20.01 4.03
CA LEU A 100 22.13 -21.12 4.68
C LEU A 100 22.69 -22.10 3.63
N TYR A 101 21.92 -22.39 2.59
CA TYR A 101 22.42 -23.21 1.48
C TYR A 101 23.62 -22.53 0.80
N HIS A 102 23.53 -21.23 0.53
CA HIS A 102 24.62 -20.50 -0.12
C HIS A 102 25.90 -20.56 0.72
N PHE A 103 25.79 -20.27 2.02
CA PHE A 103 26.91 -20.35 2.94
C PHE A 103 27.50 -21.76 3.02
N ASN A 104 26.65 -22.79 3.13
CA ASN A 104 27.09 -24.18 3.14
C ASN A 104 27.82 -24.56 1.85
N HIS A 105 27.29 -24.19 0.68
CA HIS A 105 27.96 -24.43 -0.62
C HIS A 105 29.33 -23.76 -0.67
N THR A 106 29.42 -22.49 -0.25
CA THR A 106 30.69 -21.76 -0.18
C THR A 106 31.67 -22.43 0.78
N LEU A 107 31.22 -22.91 1.94
CA LEU A 107 32.06 -23.63 2.90
C LEU A 107 32.60 -24.94 2.31
N LEU A 108 31.76 -25.71 1.61
CA LEU A 108 32.16 -26.95 0.95
C LEU A 108 33.18 -26.72 -0.17
N VAL A 109 33.08 -25.59 -0.90
CA VAL A 109 34.10 -25.18 -1.88
C VAL A 109 35.42 -24.84 -1.17
N HIS A 110 35.39 -24.05 -0.09
CA HIS A 110 36.59 -23.69 0.67
C HIS A 110 37.25 -24.90 1.35
N ALA A 111 36.46 -25.89 1.77
CA ALA A 111 36.95 -27.14 2.33
C ALA A 111 37.49 -28.13 1.28
N ASN A 112 37.54 -27.74 -0.01
CA ASN A 112 37.92 -28.58 -1.14
C ASN A 112 37.05 -29.85 -1.30
N ILE A 113 35.82 -29.84 -0.78
CA ILE A 113 34.85 -30.92 -0.98
C ILE A 113 34.11 -30.74 -2.31
N LEU A 114 33.85 -29.49 -2.70
CA LEU A 114 33.31 -29.12 -4.02
C LEU A 114 34.37 -28.38 -4.84
N SER A 115 34.31 -28.56 -6.17
CA SER A 115 35.14 -27.79 -7.10
C SER A 115 34.83 -26.29 -7.01
N PRO A 116 35.81 -25.39 -7.16
CA PRO A 116 35.60 -23.94 -7.26
C PRO A 116 34.59 -23.53 -8.33
N ASP A 117 34.50 -24.30 -9.42
CA ASP A 117 33.59 -24.05 -10.53
C ASP A 117 32.20 -24.66 -10.33
N SER A 118 31.93 -25.24 -9.15
CA SER A 118 30.62 -25.83 -8.83
C SER A 118 29.53 -24.75 -8.86
N PRO A 119 28.50 -24.89 -9.72
CA PRO A 119 27.44 -23.91 -9.81
C PRO A 119 26.62 -23.91 -8.53
N ASN A 120 26.37 -22.72 -7.99
CA ASN A 120 25.52 -22.55 -6.83
C ASN A 120 24.07 -22.22 -7.26
N PRO A 121 23.11 -23.15 -7.15
CA PRO A 121 21.75 -22.97 -7.66
C PRO A 121 20.94 -21.88 -6.94
N VAL A 122 21.31 -21.50 -5.71
CA VAL A 122 20.59 -20.44 -4.95
C VAL A 122 21.20 -19.06 -5.11
N ARG A 123 22.40 -18.94 -5.70
CA ARG A 123 23.05 -17.65 -5.96
C ARG A 123 22.10 -16.66 -6.66
N PRO A 124 21.30 -17.05 -7.67
CA PRO A 124 20.42 -16.10 -8.34
C PRO A 124 19.17 -15.70 -7.54
N LEU A 125 18.87 -16.38 -6.42
CA LEU A 125 17.84 -15.93 -5.46
C LEU A 125 18.35 -14.77 -4.59
N LEU A 126 19.65 -14.76 -4.30
CA LEU A 126 20.28 -13.84 -3.35
C LEU A 126 20.93 -12.63 -4.01
N PHE A 127 21.47 -12.79 -5.22
CA PHE A 127 22.26 -11.77 -5.89
C PHE A 127 21.73 -11.44 -7.29
N LEU A 128 21.95 -10.19 -7.72
CA LEU A 128 21.61 -9.75 -9.07
C LEU A 128 22.38 -10.55 -10.12
N SER A 129 21.68 -10.95 -11.18
CA SER A 129 22.27 -11.67 -12.33
C SER A 129 22.53 -10.73 -13.51
N GLY A 130 23.26 -11.16 -14.53
CA GLY A 130 23.46 -10.38 -15.76
C GLY A 130 24.43 -9.20 -15.63
N GLN A 131 25.46 -9.32 -14.78
CA GLN A 131 26.54 -8.34 -14.68
C GLN A 131 27.42 -8.39 -15.95
N ALA A 132 27.66 -7.23 -16.55
CA ALA A 132 28.57 -7.05 -17.67
C ALA A 132 30.01 -6.76 -17.18
N ALA A 133 30.98 -6.81 -18.10
CA ALA A 133 32.40 -6.60 -17.78
C ALA A 133 32.71 -5.22 -17.18
N ASP A 134 31.90 -4.20 -17.50
CA ASP A 134 32.02 -2.84 -16.97
C ASP A 134 31.33 -2.64 -15.61
N GLY A 135 30.79 -3.72 -15.02
CA GLY A 135 30.10 -3.70 -13.73
C GLY A 135 28.63 -3.25 -13.78
N ARG A 136 28.12 -2.82 -14.94
CA ARG A 136 26.68 -2.56 -15.14
C ARG A 136 25.92 -3.87 -15.34
N TYR A 137 24.60 -3.79 -15.33
CA TYR A 137 23.74 -4.96 -15.39
C TYR A 137 22.74 -4.88 -16.55
N GLY A 138 22.60 -5.98 -17.27
CA GLY A 138 21.52 -6.21 -18.23
C GLY A 138 20.39 -7.05 -17.63
N LYS A 139 19.32 -7.26 -18.40
CA LYS A 139 18.22 -8.16 -18.01
C LYS A 139 18.69 -9.60 -18.03
N HIS A 140 18.17 -10.45 -17.16
CA HIS A 140 18.51 -11.87 -17.12
C HIS A 140 17.32 -12.71 -16.65
N TRP A 141 17.16 -13.95 -17.16
CA TRP A 141 16.04 -14.83 -16.77
C TRP A 141 16.01 -15.12 -15.27
N ASN A 142 17.18 -15.24 -14.66
CA ASN A 142 17.32 -15.40 -13.21
C ASN A 142 16.80 -14.21 -12.38
N ASP A 143 16.50 -13.06 -12.97
CA ASP A 143 15.86 -11.95 -12.25
C ASP A 143 14.50 -12.39 -11.69
N VAL A 144 13.82 -13.36 -12.31
CA VAL A 144 12.57 -13.95 -11.81
C VAL A 144 12.79 -14.70 -10.49
N LEU A 145 13.91 -15.41 -10.36
CA LEU A 145 14.28 -16.11 -9.12
C LEU A 145 14.55 -15.09 -8.01
N PHE A 146 15.32 -14.05 -8.32
CA PHE A 146 15.57 -12.96 -7.40
C PHE A 146 14.25 -12.33 -6.93
N ILE A 147 13.36 -11.95 -7.85
CA ILE A 147 12.03 -11.39 -7.53
C ILE A 147 11.23 -12.34 -6.61
N ALA A 148 11.19 -13.64 -6.92
CA ALA A 148 10.44 -14.62 -6.13
C ALA A 148 10.96 -14.69 -4.69
N HIS A 149 12.28 -14.66 -4.50
CA HIS A 149 12.88 -14.59 -3.17
C HIS A 149 12.55 -13.26 -2.47
N GLN A 150 12.60 -12.14 -3.18
CA GLN A 150 12.28 -10.82 -2.62
C GLN A 150 10.80 -10.67 -2.23
N ILE A 151 9.87 -11.42 -2.83
CA ILE A 151 8.47 -11.47 -2.35
C ILE A 151 8.37 -12.04 -0.93
N ILE A 152 9.19 -13.05 -0.62
CA ILE A 152 9.29 -13.61 0.75
C ILE A 152 9.89 -12.56 1.67
N TRP A 153 10.91 -11.83 1.20
CA TRP A 153 11.55 -10.76 1.96
C TRP A 153 10.57 -9.66 2.33
N TRP A 154 9.81 -9.15 1.36
CA TRP A 154 8.79 -8.14 1.61
C TRP A 154 7.66 -8.63 2.51
N SER A 155 7.30 -9.91 2.43
CA SER A 155 6.33 -10.49 3.36
C SER A 155 6.86 -10.50 4.80
N PHE A 156 8.10 -10.90 5.02
CA PHE A 156 8.74 -10.80 6.34
C PHE A 156 8.80 -9.35 6.83
N VAL A 157 9.37 -8.44 6.02
CA VAL A 157 9.56 -7.03 6.38
C VAL A 157 8.23 -6.39 6.75
N ARG A 158 7.17 -6.64 5.97
CA ARG A 158 5.82 -6.12 6.25
C ARG A 158 5.31 -6.56 7.61
N GLN A 159 5.39 -7.86 7.92
CA GLN A 159 4.90 -8.38 9.19
C GLN A 159 5.76 -7.94 10.37
N PHE A 160 7.08 -7.93 10.21
CA PHE A 160 8.00 -7.45 11.22
C PHE A 160 7.73 -5.97 11.54
N MET A 161 7.68 -5.10 10.52
CA MET A 161 7.40 -3.69 10.70
C MET A 161 6.02 -3.46 11.33
N THR A 162 4.99 -4.14 10.87
CA THR A 162 3.62 -4.02 11.41
C THR A 162 3.55 -4.43 12.88
N LEU A 163 4.07 -5.63 13.21
CA LEU A 163 3.87 -6.23 14.53
C LEU A 163 4.87 -5.76 15.58
N LYS A 164 6.14 -5.57 15.19
CA LYS A 164 7.25 -5.31 16.12
C LYS A 164 7.65 -3.85 16.22
N VAL A 165 7.32 -3.03 15.21
CA VAL A 165 7.70 -1.60 15.19
C VAL A 165 6.47 -0.70 15.29
N LEU A 166 5.55 -0.79 14.34
CA LEU A 166 4.44 0.16 14.19
C LEU A 166 3.32 -0.03 15.21
N ARG A 167 3.00 -1.28 15.59
CA ARG A 167 1.99 -1.55 16.63
C ARG A 167 2.40 -1.00 18.01
N PRO A 168 3.62 -1.25 18.51
CA PRO A 168 4.11 -0.60 19.73
C PRO A 168 4.12 0.93 19.63
N LEU A 169 4.55 1.47 18.49
CA LEU A 169 4.56 2.91 18.24
C LEU A 169 3.15 3.53 18.28
N ALA A 170 2.16 2.87 17.67
CA ALA A 170 0.77 3.30 17.73
C ALA A 170 0.26 3.37 19.18
N LYS A 171 0.61 2.35 19.99
CA LYS A 171 0.25 2.31 21.41
C LYS A 171 0.95 3.41 22.21
N SER A 172 2.21 3.72 21.92
CA SER A 172 2.92 4.82 22.60
C SER A 172 2.33 6.19 22.26
N PHE A 173 1.73 6.35 21.08
CA PHE A 173 0.95 7.55 20.73
C PHE A 173 -0.47 7.56 21.32
N GLY A 174 -0.84 6.57 22.13
CA GLY A 174 -2.15 6.51 22.77
C GLY A 174 -3.30 6.09 21.83
N ILE A 175 -3.00 5.58 20.64
CA ILE A 175 -4.01 5.08 19.69
C ILE A 175 -4.62 3.79 20.24
N LYS A 176 -5.96 3.69 20.20
CA LYS A 176 -6.73 2.56 20.76
C LYS A 176 -7.64 1.92 19.71
N GLY A 177 -8.04 0.67 19.97
CA GLY A 177 -9.03 -0.05 19.17
C GLY A 177 -8.59 -0.31 17.72
N GLY A 178 -9.55 -0.34 16.80
CA GLY A 178 -9.32 -0.62 15.38
C GLY A 178 -8.44 0.43 14.65
N LYS A 179 -8.27 1.63 15.23
CA LYS A 179 -7.38 2.67 14.68
C LYS A 179 -5.91 2.22 14.66
N ILE A 180 -5.50 1.28 15.53
CA ILE A 180 -4.14 0.73 15.54
C ILE A 180 -3.83 0.02 14.20
N GLU A 181 -4.75 -0.81 13.70
CA GLU A 181 -4.53 -1.54 12.45
C GLU A 181 -4.37 -0.56 11.28
N ARG A 182 -5.23 0.47 11.22
CA ARG A 182 -5.16 1.53 10.21
C ARG A 182 -3.87 2.34 10.27
N PHE A 183 -3.47 2.74 11.47
CA PHE A 183 -2.19 3.42 11.67
C PHE A 183 -1.02 2.53 11.20
N THR A 184 -1.04 1.23 11.50
CA THR A 184 0.04 0.34 11.09
C THR A 184 0.09 0.10 9.58
N GLU A 185 -1.06 0.02 8.91
CA GLU A 185 -1.15 -0.05 7.45
C GLU A 185 -0.54 1.20 6.79
N GLN A 186 -0.91 2.40 7.28
CA GLN A 186 -0.37 3.66 6.75
C GLN A 186 1.10 3.86 7.14
N GLY A 187 1.48 3.51 8.36
CA GLY A 187 2.87 3.56 8.83
C GLY A 187 3.80 2.67 8.03
N TYR A 188 3.33 1.50 7.59
CA TYR A 188 4.10 0.64 6.69
C TYR A 188 4.26 1.28 5.31
N ALA A 189 3.21 1.93 4.80
CA ALA A 189 3.29 2.70 3.57
C ALA A 189 4.33 3.84 3.67
N ILE A 190 4.36 4.60 4.78
CA ILE A 190 5.40 5.62 5.02
C ILE A 190 6.80 5.00 5.01
N PHE A 191 7.00 3.88 5.71
CA PHE A 191 8.29 3.20 5.75
C PHE A 191 8.75 2.77 4.36
N TYR A 192 7.90 2.04 3.63
CA TYR A 192 8.24 1.53 2.31
C TYR A 192 8.44 2.65 1.30
N MET A 193 7.42 3.50 1.13
CA MET A 193 7.43 4.56 0.12
C MET A 193 8.46 5.64 0.46
N GLY A 194 8.77 5.88 1.73
CA GLY A 194 9.84 6.78 2.15
C GLY A 194 11.21 6.24 1.73
N LEU A 195 11.47 4.96 2.00
CA LEU A 195 12.70 4.29 1.59
C LEU A 195 12.86 4.29 0.06
N THR A 196 11.82 3.93 -0.68
CA THR A 196 11.86 3.89 -2.14
C THR A 196 11.91 5.28 -2.76
N SER A 197 11.25 6.28 -2.17
CA SER A 197 11.36 7.68 -2.62
C SER A 197 12.79 8.20 -2.50
N ILE A 198 13.42 8.03 -1.33
CA ILE A 198 14.80 8.45 -1.10
C ILE A 198 15.75 7.72 -2.07
N SER A 199 15.57 6.40 -2.22
CA SER A 199 16.38 5.58 -3.11
C SER A 199 16.21 6.00 -4.58
N GLY A 200 14.97 6.19 -5.03
CA GLY A 200 14.64 6.57 -6.41
C GLY A 200 15.15 7.95 -6.77
N ILE A 201 15.01 8.93 -5.88
CA ILE A 201 15.57 10.28 -6.07
C ILE A 201 17.10 10.22 -6.13
N THR A 202 17.74 9.45 -5.26
CA THR A 202 19.21 9.30 -5.23
C THR A 202 19.73 8.66 -6.52
N ILE A 203 19.05 7.61 -7.01
CA ILE A 203 19.40 6.98 -8.29
C ILE A 203 19.18 7.95 -9.44
N MET A 204 18.04 8.64 -9.48
CA MET A 204 17.74 9.62 -10.53
C MET A 204 18.79 10.73 -10.60
N ARG A 205 19.29 11.19 -9.45
CA ARG A 205 20.34 12.22 -9.35
C ARG A 205 21.65 11.80 -10.01
N GLY A 206 21.94 10.50 -10.04
CA GLY A 206 23.11 9.95 -10.72
C GLY A 206 22.91 9.72 -12.23
N LEU A 207 21.74 10.01 -12.78
CA LEU A 207 21.39 9.79 -14.18
C LEU A 207 21.24 11.13 -14.93
N PRO A 208 21.46 11.16 -16.26
CA PRO A 208 21.32 12.39 -17.05
C PRO A 208 19.91 12.97 -17.05
N MET A 209 18.90 12.16 -16.73
CA MET A 209 17.50 12.56 -16.58
C MET A 209 17.20 13.47 -15.36
N TRP A 210 18.17 13.76 -14.49
CA TRP A 210 17.97 14.66 -13.35
C TRP A 210 17.72 16.11 -13.78
N TRP A 211 16.67 16.82 -13.35
CA TRP A 211 15.43 16.41 -12.68
C TRP A 211 14.30 16.39 -13.73
N TYR A 212 13.77 15.20 -14.03
CA TYR A 212 12.78 14.98 -15.11
C TYR A 212 13.16 15.65 -16.44
N LYS A 213 14.43 15.59 -16.84
CA LYS A 213 14.88 15.90 -18.21
C LYS A 213 14.47 14.74 -19.10
N THR A 214 13.28 14.87 -19.69
CA THR A 214 12.56 13.77 -20.32
C THR A 214 13.14 13.36 -21.68
N GLU A 215 13.95 14.21 -22.29
CA GLU A 215 14.71 13.90 -23.51
C GLU A 215 15.60 12.66 -23.31
N HIS A 216 16.16 12.48 -22.11
CA HIS A 216 16.99 11.34 -21.74
C HIS A 216 16.22 10.03 -21.51
N PHE A 217 14.88 10.03 -21.65
CA PHE A 217 14.13 8.78 -21.74
C PHE A 217 14.34 8.09 -23.09
N TRP A 218 14.70 8.86 -24.11
CA TRP A 218 14.70 8.46 -25.51
C TRP A 218 16.08 8.48 -26.14
N LEU A 219 16.90 9.47 -25.76
CA LEU A 219 18.30 9.53 -26.19
C LEU A 219 19.01 8.24 -25.80
N GLU A 220 19.88 7.75 -26.68
CA GLU A 220 20.66 6.53 -26.49
C GLU A 220 19.86 5.23 -26.33
N TYR A 221 18.54 5.26 -26.48
CA TYR A 221 17.72 4.05 -26.48
C TYR A 221 18.22 3.02 -27.52
N PRO A 222 18.31 1.72 -27.15
CA PRO A 222 17.96 1.12 -25.85
C PRO A 222 19.06 1.23 -24.78
N HIS A 223 18.66 1.51 -23.54
CA HIS A 223 19.53 1.48 -22.36
C HIS A 223 19.73 0.04 -21.85
N THR A 224 20.52 -0.75 -22.57
CA THR A 224 20.65 -2.21 -22.31
C THR A 224 21.36 -2.54 -21.01
N LEU A 225 22.28 -1.66 -20.57
CA LEU A 225 23.05 -1.80 -19.35
C LEU A 225 22.71 -0.66 -18.38
N ILE A 226 22.27 -1.03 -17.18
CA ILE A 226 21.90 -0.09 -16.12
C ILE A 226 22.82 -0.22 -14.90
N PRO A 227 23.02 0.85 -14.11
CA PRO A 227 23.79 0.77 -12.87
C PRO A 227 23.21 -0.26 -11.90
N TRP A 228 24.07 -0.86 -11.06
CA TRP A 228 23.67 -1.83 -10.03
C TRP A 228 22.49 -1.34 -9.19
N GLY A 229 22.57 -0.10 -8.69
CA GLY A 229 21.53 0.49 -7.84
C GLY A 229 20.18 0.63 -8.55
N MET A 230 20.20 0.95 -9.85
CA MET A 230 18.99 1.02 -10.66
C MET A 230 18.37 -0.37 -10.84
N LYS A 231 19.18 -1.40 -11.13
CA LYS A 231 18.68 -2.77 -11.26
C LYS A 231 18.10 -3.28 -9.94
N LEU A 232 18.82 -3.11 -8.83
CA LEU A 232 18.36 -3.52 -7.51
C LEU A 232 17.02 -2.85 -7.17
N PHE A 233 16.96 -1.52 -7.30
CA PHE A 233 15.76 -0.75 -7.04
C PHE A 233 14.56 -1.24 -7.86
N TYR A 234 14.79 -1.50 -9.15
CA TYR A 234 13.73 -1.93 -10.06
C TYR A 234 13.18 -3.32 -9.71
N LEU A 235 14.06 -4.30 -9.44
CA LEU A 235 13.63 -5.65 -9.07
C LEU A 235 12.97 -5.68 -7.68
N LEU A 236 13.47 -4.88 -6.73
CA LEU A 236 12.85 -4.72 -5.41
C LEU A 236 11.45 -4.12 -5.53
N GLN A 237 11.28 -3.03 -6.29
CA GLN A 237 9.96 -2.45 -6.57
C GLN A 237 9.03 -3.48 -7.21
N PHE A 238 9.50 -4.21 -8.24
CA PHE A 238 8.67 -5.21 -8.90
C PHE A 238 8.22 -6.31 -7.92
N SER A 239 9.15 -6.85 -7.13
CA SER A 239 8.83 -7.87 -6.13
C SER A 239 7.83 -7.37 -5.06
N TYR A 240 7.95 -6.12 -4.61
CA TYR A 240 7.00 -5.52 -3.68
C TYR A 240 5.61 -5.38 -4.30
N TRP A 241 5.50 -4.85 -5.52
CA TRP A 241 4.21 -4.68 -6.17
C TRP A 241 3.52 -6.01 -6.51
N LEU A 242 4.29 -7.05 -6.83
CA LEU A 242 3.78 -8.43 -6.92
C LEU A 242 3.26 -8.90 -5.56
N GLN A 243 4.06 -8.75 -4.51
CA GLN A 243 3.69 -9.14 -3.15
C GLN A 243 2.41 -8.44 -2.67
N GLN A 244 2.28 -7.13 -2.89
CA GLN A 244 1.08 -6.37 -2.55
C GLN A 244 -0.13 -6.81 -3.39
N THR A 245 0.07 -7.19 -4.66
CA THR A 245 -1.00 -7.73 -5.51
C THR A 245 -1.48 -9.10 -5.01
N ILE A 246 -0.57 -9.96 -4.53
CA ILE A 246 -0.94 -11.24 -3.91
C ILE A 246 -1.79 -11.00 -2.65
N ILE A 247 -1.39 -10.05 -1.79
CA ILE A 247 -2.17 -9.66 -0.60
C ILE A 247 -3.58 -9.19 -0.98
N LEU A 248 -3.66 -8.33 -2.01
CA LEU A 248 -4.92 -7.78 -2.51
C LEU A 248 -5.82 -8.88 -3.08
N ALA A 249 -5.27 -9.77 -3.92
CA ALA A 249 -5.99 -10.86 -4.57
C ALA A 249 -6.49 -11.90 -3.54
N ALA A 250 -5.68 -12.21 -2.54
CA ALA A 250 -6.05 -13.09 -1.44
C ALA A 250 -7.07 -12.45 -0.46
N LYS A 251 -7.44 -11.17 -0.66
CA LYS A 251 -8.32 -10.40 0.23
C LYS A 251 -7.90 -10.49 1.70
N ILE A 252 -6.58 -10.49 1.91
CA ILE A 252 -6.00 -10.55 3.25
C ILE A 252 -6.38 -9.27 4.01
N GLU A 253 -6.30 -8.13 3.34
CA GLU A 253 -6.82 -6.85 3.82
C GLU A 253 -8.32 -6.72 3.52
N LYS A 254 -9.06 -6.04 4.39
CA LYS A 254 -10.48 -5.76 4.17
C LYS A 254 -10.64 -4.91 2.89
N PRO A 255 -11.53 -5.30 1.93
CA PRO A 255 -11.74 -4.55 0.70
C PRO A 255 -12.27 -3.14 0.94
N ARG A 256 -11.75 -2.20 0.16
CA ARG A 256 -11.98 -0.75 0.25
C ARG A 256 -13.18 -0.29 -0.59
N LYS A 257 -13.68 0.95 -0.41
CA LYS A 257 -14.77 1.51 -1.25
C LYS A 257 -14.35 1.61 -2.72
N ASP A 258 -13.08 1.91 -2.96
CA ASP A 258 -12.41 2.07 -4.25
C ASP A 258 -11.66 0.81 -4.69
N PHE A 259 -12.10 -0.37 -4.26
CA PHE A 259 -11.40 -1.64 -4.53
C PHE A 259 -11.22 -1.90 -6.02
N LYS A 260 -12.17 -1.50 -6.87
CA LYS A 260 -12.08 -1.72 -8.33
C LYS A 260 -11.01 -0.84 -8.95
N GLU A 261 -10.98 0.44 -8.56
CA GLU A 261 -10.01 1.43 -8.99
C GLU A 261 -8.61 1.04 -8.52
N LEU A 262 -8.49 0.54 -7.28
CA LEU A 262 -7.25 0.01 -6.74
C LEU A 262 -6.77 -1.24 -7.52
N VAL A 263 -7.67 -2.19 -7.82
CA VAL A 263 -7.30 -3.36 -8.64
C VAL A 263 -6.85 -2.93 -10.04
N ALA A 264 -7.56 -1.99 -10.68
CA ALA A 264 -7.16 -1.42 -11.96
C ALA A 264 -5.77 -0.77 -11.89
N HIS A 265 -5.50 0.00 -10.83
CA HIS A 265 -4.19 0.59 -10.57
C HIS A 265 -3.10 -0.47 -10.42
N HIS A 266 -3.35 -1.56 -9.70
CA HIS A 266 -2.39 -2.67 -9.57
C HIS A 266 -2.06 -3.34 -10.90
N ILE A 267 -3.07 -3.57 -11.74
CA ILE A 267 -2.89 -4.13 -13.09
C ILE A 267 -2.02 -3.19 -13.94
N VAL A 268 -2.35 -1.89 -13.97
CA VAL A 268 -1.59 -0.89 -14.72
C VAL A 268 -0.17 -0.76 -14.21
N THR A 269 0.02 -0.78 -12.89
CA THR A 269 1.33 -0.67 -12.26
C THR A 269 2.20 -1.87 -12.62
N LEU A 270 1.71 -3.10 -12.45
CA LEU A 270 2.47 -4.29 -12.86
C LEU A 270 2.76 -4.32 -14.36
N TYR A 271 1.83 -3.86 -15.20
CA TYR A 271 2.06 -3.71 -16.63
C TYR A 271 3.20 -2.74 -16.93
N LEU A 272 3.18 -1.54 -16.34
CA LEU A 272 4.22 -0.53 -16.53
C LEU A 272 5.58 -1.03 -16.06
N ILE A 273 5.64 -1.65 -14.87
CA ILE A 273 6.89 -2.18 -14.30
C ILE A 273 7.46 -3.26 -15.22
N PHE A 274 6.65 -4.25 -15.59
CA PHE A 274 7.10 -5.36 -16.44
C PHE A 274 7.58 -4.85 -17.80
N TRP A 275 6.74 -4.09 -18.51
CA TRP A 275 7.06 -3.69 -19.87
C TRP A 275 8.18 -2.68 -19.95
N SER A 276 8.29 -1.73 -19.03
CA SER A 276 9.42 -0.78 -19.07
C SER A 276 10.76 -1.42 -18.68
N TYR A 277 10.77 -2.52 -17.92
CA TYR A 277 11.96 -3.36 -17.77
C TYR A 277 12.25 -4.15 -19.05
N MET A 278 11.26 -4.87 -19.59
CA MET A 278 11.42 -5.71 -20.78
C MET A 278 11.85 -4.92 -22.02
N THR A 279 11.40 -3.68 -22.16
CA THR A 279 11.64 -2.87 -23.37
C THR A 279 12.67 -1.77 -23.19
N TYR A 280 13.48 -1.80 -22.12
CA TYR A 280 14.58 -0.85 -21.86
C TYR A 280 14.16 0.62 -21.60
N PHE A 281 12.93 0.84 -21.12
CA PHE A 281 12.44 2.16 -20.69
C PHE A 281 12.47 2.34 -19.17
N THR A 282 13.48 1.77 -18.50
CA THR A 282 13.64 1.84 -17.04
C THR A 282 13.78 3.27 -16.52
N HIS A 283 14.24 4.23 -17.33
CA HIS A 283 14.23 5.66 -16.99
C HIS A 283 12.82 6.22 -16.83
N ILE A 284 11.89 5.87 -17.74
CA ILE A 284 10.46 6.23 -17.61
C ILE A 284 9.86 5.54 -16.38
N GLY A 285 10.17 4.25 -16.19
CA GLY A 285 9.75 3.50 -15.00
C GLY A 285 10.20 4.16 -13.69
N LEU A 286 11.48 4.55 -13.60
CA LEU A 286 12.04 5.27 -12.45
C LEU A 286 11.35 6.62 -12.22
N ALA A 287 11.10 7.38 -13.28
CA ALA A 287 10.37 8.65 -13.19
C ALA A 287 8.97 8.47 -12.62
N ILE A 288 8.24 7.43 -13.07
CA ILE A 288 6.91 7.09 -12.57
C ILE A 288 6.98 6.67 -11.09
N PHE A 289 7.89 5.76 -10.72
CA PHE A 289 8.07 5.33 -9.32
C PHE A 289 8.28 6.52 -8.39
N VAL A 290 9.19 7.43 -8.74
CA VAL A 290 9.47 8.62 -7.91
C VAL A 290 8.25 9.52 -7.81
N THR A 291 7.49 9.73 -8.89
CA THR A 291 6.25 10.54 -8.77
C THR A 291 5.22 9.91 -7.86
N MET A 292 5.06 8.59 -7.91
CA MET A 292 4.02 7.90 -7.15
C MET A 292 4.40 7.83 -5.68
N ASP A 293 5.58 7.28 -5.38
CA ASP A 293 6.01 7.01 -4.01
C ASP A 293 6.13 8.30 -3.19
N VAL A 294 6.71 9.38 -3.75
CA VAL A 294 6.89 10.63 -3.00
C VAL A 294 5.55 11.19 -2.55
N SER A 295 4.56 11.24 -3.44
CA SER A 295 3.23 11.76 -3.09
C SER A 295 2.50 10.90 -2.06
N ASP A 296 2.67 9.57 -2.11
CA ASP A 296 1.98 8.66 -1.21
C ASP A 296 2.58 8.66 0.20
N VAL A 297 3.87 8.97 0.35
CA VAL A 297 4.49 9.21 1.67
C VAL A 297 3.71 10.29 2.42
N PHE A 298 3.41 11.42 1.76
CA PHE A 298 2.70 12.52 2.41
C PHE A 298 1.21 12.23 2.63
N LEU A 299 0.58 11.43 1.75
CA LEU A 299 -0.78 10.93 1.99
C LEU A 299 -0.83 10.07 3.27
N ALA A 300 0.08 9.10 3.36
CA ALA A 300 0.15 8.19 4.50
C ALA A 300 0.53 8.95 5.78
N LEU A 301 1.42 9.94 5.69
CA LEU A 301 1.79 10.81 6.79
C LEU A 301 0.60 11.62 7.30
N ALA A 302 -0.19 12.25 6.41
CA ALA A 302 -1.39 12.97 6.80
C ALA A 302 -2.36 12.05 7.56
N LYS A 303 -2.58 10.83 7.09
CA LYS A 303 -3.45 9.84 7.76
C LYS A 303 -2.90 9.41 9.12
N CYS A 304 -1.60 9.09 9.21
CA CYS A 304 -0.96 8.74 10.48
C CYS A 304 -1.07 9.86 11.50
N THR A 305 -0.79 11.10 11.09
CA THR A 305 -0.93 12.28 11.96
C THR A 305 -2.38 12.44 12.42
N ASN A 306 -3.37 12.25 11.55
CA ASN A 306 -4.77 12.32 11.92
C ASN A 306 -5.21 11.28 12.96
N TYR A 307 -4.60 10.09 12.95
CA TYR A 307 -4.88 9.09 13.99
C TYR A 307 -4.31 9.47 15.36
N VAL A 308 -3.34 10.38 15.41
CA VAL A 308 -2.69 10.88 16.64
C VAL A 308 -3.33 12.20 17.09
N ASP A 309 -3.36 13.19 16.20
CA ASP A 309 -3.92 14.53 16.41
C ASP A 309 -4.49 15.09 15.10
N GLU A 310 -5.80 15.28 15.10
CA GLU A 310 -6.56 15.81 13.97
C GLU A 310 -6.16 17.25 13.59
N LYS A 311 -5.81 18.08 14.57
CA LYS A 311 -5.38 19.48 14.33
C LYS A 311 -4.00 19.53 13.70
N ALA A 312 -3.09 18.67 14.14
CA ALA A 312 -1.76 18.56 13.54
C ALA A 312 -1.83 18.02 12.10
N SER A 313 -2.87 17.25 11.77
CA SER A 313 -3.05 16.69 10.43
C SER A 313 -3.42 17.73 9.37
N GLN A 314 -4.03 18.86 9.74
CA GLN A 314 -4.52 19.86 8.79
C GLN A 314 -3.39 20.47 7.92
N PRO A 315 -2.29 21.00 8.49
CA PRO A 315 -1.18 21.51 7.68
C PRO A 315 -0.48 20.42 6.87
N VAL A 316 -0.39 19.19 7.40
CA VAL A 316 0.20 18.04 6.68
C VAL A 316 -0.66 17.67 5.48
N PHE A 317 -1.99 17.68 5.62
CA PHE A 317 -2.92 17.41 4.54
C PHE A 317 -2.86 18.50 3.47
N ALA A 318 -2.80 19.79 3.85
CA ALA A 318 -2.66 20.88 2.89
C ALA A 318 -1.35 20.78 2.10
N PHE A 319 -0.24 20.47 2.76
CA PHE A 319 1.05 20.24 2.11
C PHE A 319 1.00 19.02 1.18
N PHE A 320 0.36 17.92 1.62
CA PHE A 320 0.12 16.74 0.80
C PHE A 320 -0.59 17.08 -0.52
N VAL A 321 -1.61 17.94 -0.51
CA VAL A 321 -2.31 18.34 -1.73
C VAL A 321 -1.35 18.98 -2.72
N LEU A 322 -0.48 19.89 -2.27
CA LEU A 322 0.53 20.53 -3.13
C LEU A 322 1.51 19.51 -3.74
N VAL A 323 1.99 18.57 -2.91
CA VAL A 323 2.89 17.49 -3.36
C VAL A 323 2.17 16.60 -4.38
N TRP A 324 0.92 16.21 -4.12
CA TRP A 324 0.12 15.42 -5.04
C TRP A 324 -0.06 16.15 -6.37
N THR A 325 -0.44 17.43 -6.36
CA THR A 325 -0.60 18.23 -7.59
C THR A 325 0.70 18.25 -8.42
N TYR A 326 1.84 18.47 -7.78
CA TYR A 326 3.12 18.52 -8.49
C TYR A 326 3.55 17.14 -9.03
N PHE A 327 3.60 16.11 -8.18
CA PHE A 327 4.13 14.80 -8.57
C PHE A 327 3.13 13.98 -9.39
N ARG A 328 1.85 13.90 -8.99
CA ARG A 328 0.85 13.04 -9.65
C ARG A 328 0.24 13.64 -10.91
N HIS A 329 0.27 14.97 -11.06
CA HIS A 329 -0.31 15.66 -12.21
C HIS A 329 0.74 16.37 -13.05
N TYR A 330 1.43 17.38 -12.53
CA TYR A 330 2.36 18.17 -13.35
C TYR A 330 3.48 17.29 -13.96
N LEU A 331 4.19 16.51 -13.13
CA LEU A 331 5.26 15.64 -13.63
C LEU A 331 4.74 14.48 -14.50
N ASN A 332 3.58 13.92 -14.18
CA ASN A 332 2.98 12.85 -14.98
C ASN A 332 2.54 13.34 -16.37
N ILE A 333 1.94 14.54 -16.46
CA ILE A 333 1.61 15.22 -17.73
C ILE A 333 2.89 15.50 -18.52
N LYS A 334 3.98 15.93 -17.86
CA LYS A 334 5.29 16.10 -18.51
C LYS A 334 5.80 14.79 -19.12
N ILE A 335 5.68 13.67 -18.40
CA ILE A 335 6.03 12.34 -18.93
C ILE A 335 5.13 11.97 -20.12
N LEU A 336 3.81 12.16 -20.04
CA LEU A 336 2.89 11.88 -21.15
C LEU A 336 3.22 12.71 -22.40
N TRP A 337 3.52 14.00 -22.21
CA TRP A 337 3.94 14.89 -23.28
C TRP A 337 5.23 14.39 -23.94
N SER A 338 6.21 13.95 -23.13
CA SER A 338 7.46 13.37 -23.60
C SER A 338 7.22 12.08 -24.41
N VAL A 339 6.38 11.17 -23.93
CA VAL A 339 6.02 9.95 -24.68
C VAL A 339 5.39 10.27 -26.03
N TRP A 340 4.58 11.33 -26.12
CA TRP A 340 3.93 11.67 -27.38
C TRP A 340 4.86 12.39 -28.37
N ASN A 341 5.68 13.32 -27.88
CA ASN A 341 6.46 14.25 -28.70
C ASN A 341 7.96 13.88 -28.81
N GLU A 342 8.57 13.44 -27.72
CA GLU A 342 10.01 13.15 -27.66
C GLU A 342 10.36 11.71 -28.01
N PHE A 343 9.38 10.82 -28.16
CA PHE A 343 9.58 9.47 -28.72
C PHE A 343 10.36 9.49 -30.05
N PHE A 344 10.24 10.59 -30.80
CA PHE A 344 10.94 10.77 -32.06
C PHE A 344 12.45 11.08 -31.94
N LEU A 345 12.97 11.25 -30.72
CA LEU A 345 14.40 11.36 -30.47
C LEU A 345 15.13 10.02 -30.62
N ILE A 346 14.42 8.89 -30.53
CA ILE A 346 14.98 7.58 -30.90
C ILE A 346 15.19 7.57 -32.43
N PRO A 347 16.38 7.31 -32.99
CA PRO A 347 16.59 7.30 -34.45
C PRO A 347 15.60 6.41 -35.20
N TYR A 348 15.20 6.81 -36.42
CA TYR A 348 14.16 6.11 -37.19
C TYR A 348 14.50 4.63 -37.41
N GLU A 349 15.76 4.33 -37.70
CA GLU A 349 16.28 2.98 -37.93
C GLU A 349 16.09 2.11 -36.69
N ARG A 350 16.29 2.68 -35.49
CA ARG A 350 16.12 1.96 -34.23
C ARG A 350 14.65 1.77 -33.86
N ARG A 351 13.73 2.64 -34.31
CA ARG A 351 12.28 2.56 -34.00
C ARG A 351 11.53 1.46 -34.78
N GLN A 352 12.17 0.84 -35.76
CA GLN A 352 11.59 -0.21 -36.62
C GLN A 352 12.11 -1.62 -36.29
N LEU A 353 12.96 -1.75 -35.27
CA LEU A 353 13.58 -3.01 -34.87
C LEU A 353 12.68 -3.80 -33.92
N PHE A 354 11.68 -4.49 -34.49
CA PHE A 354 10.82 -5.41 -33.75
C PHE A 354 11.19 -6.86 -34.06
N ASP A 355 11.97 -7.45 -33.16
CA ASP A 355 12.37 -8.86 -33.18
C ASP A 355 12.60 -9.32 -31.73
N PRO A 356 11.53 -9.69 -31.01
CA PRO A 356 11.60 -10.02 -29.59
C PRO A 356 12.49 -11.22 -29.26
N LEU A 357 12.66 -12.16 -30.20
CA LEU A 357 13.51 -13.33 -30.00
C LEU A 357 15.00 -12.96 -29.94
N ASN A 358 15.37 -11.86 -30.60
CA ASN A 358 16.70 -11.25 -30.53
C ASN A 358 16.74 -10.02 -29.61
N ASP A 359 15.77 -9.90 -28.69
CA ASP A 359 15.65 -8.83 -27.69
C ASP A 359 15.56 -7.40 -28.26
N LYS A 360 14.98 -7.28 -29.47
CA LYS A 360 14.68 -6.01 -30.12
C LYS A 360 13.19 -5.71 -29.99
N TRP A 361 12.85 -4.64 -29.27
CA TRP A 361 11.46 -4.35 -28.86
C TRP A 361 10.86 -3.12 -29.53
N ALA A 362 11.60 -2.48 -30.44
CA ALA A 362 11.22 -1.19 -30.99
C ALA A 362 10.27 -1.36 -32.17
N ALA A 363 8.99 -1.06 -31.93
CA ALA A 363 7.94 -1.16 -32.93
C ALA A 363 7.21 0.18 -33.15
N PRO A 364 6.55 0.38 -34.30
CA PRO A 364 5.73 1.58 -34.54
C PRO A 364 4.61 1.80 -33.48
N TRP A 365 4.09 0.73 -32.89
CA TRP A 365 3.07 0.79 -31.84
C TRP A 365 3.62 0.99 -30.42
N LEU A 366 4.95 0.95 -30.23
CA LEU A 366 5.61 1.08 -28.93
C LEU A 366 5.23 2.38 -28.22
N ARG A 367 5.15 3.49 -28.96
CA ARG A 367 4.69 4.78 -28.41
C ARG A 367 3.31 4.69 -27.76
N LYS A 368 2.36 4.04 -28.44
CA LYS A 368 0.98 3.86 -27.94
C LYS A 368 0.95 2.89 -26.75
N MET A 369 1.77 1.83 -26.82
CA MET A 369 1.93 0.84 -25.76
C MET A 369 2.44 1.45 -24.45
N ILE A 370 3.35 2.44 -24.53
CA ILE A 370 3.84 3.18 -23.37
C ILE A 370 2.82 4.25 -22.92
N PHE A 371 2.24 4.99 -23.86
CA PHE A 371 1.33 6.10 -23.54
C PHE A 371 0.05 5.65 -22.83
N ALA A 372 -0.62 4.62 -23.36
CA ALA A 372 -1.93 4.18 -22.87
C ALA A 372 -1.97 3.84 -21.37
N PRO A 373 -1.07 3.02 -20.80
CA PRO A 373 -1.08 2.72 -19.37
C PRO A 373 -0.69 3.93 -18.50
N ILE A 374 0.22 4.80 -18.94
CA ILE A 374 0.55 6.03 -18.20
C ILE A 374 -0.67 6.98 -18.19
N PHE A 375 -1.39 7.06 -19.30
CA PHE A 375 -2.60 7.86 -19.40
C PHE A 375 -3.72 7.29 -18.51
N LEU A 376 -3.91 5.97 -18.51
CA LEU A 376 -4.86 5.32 -17.61
C LEU A 376 -4.49 5.56 -16.13
N LEU A 377 -3.21 5.52 -15.81
CA LEU A 377 -2.70 5.86 -14.48
C LEU A 377 -3.01 7.33 -14.11
N GLN A 378 -2.89 8.26 -15.07
CA GLN A 378 -3.29 9.67 -14.89
C GLN A 378 -4.78 9.82 -14.64
N LEU A 379 -5.64 9.05 -15.31
CA LEU A 379 -7.10 9.08 -15.08
C LEU A 379 -7.46 8.59 -13.67
N ILE A 380 -6.83 7.50 -13.22
CA ILE A 380 -7.03 6.99 -11.85
C ILE A 380 -6.55 8.03 -10.82
N ASN A 381 -5.40 8.67 -11.06
CA ASN A 381 -4.91 9.76 -10.20
C ASN A 381 -5.87 10.96 -10.17
N LEU A 382 -6.52 11.32 -11.29
CA LEU A 382 -7.52 12.38 -11.33
C LEU A 382 -8.78 12.00 -10.55
N PHE A 383 -9.22 10.75 -10.61
CA PHE A 383 -10.32 10.25 -9.80
C PHE A 383 -10.05 10.44 -8.30
N TRP A 384 -8.87 10.02 -7.81
CA TRP A 384 -8.51 10.24 -6.40
C TRP A 384 -8.30 11.71 -6.07
N TYR A 385 -7.74 12.50 -6.99
CA TYR A 385 -7.56 13.93 -6.80
C TYR A 385 -8.89 14.68 -6.64
N PHE A 386 -9.91 14.30 -7.40
CA PHE A 386 -11.27 14.82 -7.20
C PHE A 386 -11.77 14.55 -5.78
N LEU A 387 -11.54 13.35 -5.23
CA LEU A 387 -11.91 13.04 -3.84
C LEU A 387 -11.13 13.91 -2.85
N ILE A 388 -9.81 14.06 -3.05
CA ILE A 388 -8.93 14.88 -2.22
C ILE A 388 -9.37 16.35 -2.22
N LEU A 389 -9.66 16.92 -3.38
CA LEU A 389 -10.12 18.31 -3.50
C LEU A 389 -11.52 18.51 -2.91
N ARG A 390 -12.43 17.54 -3.09
CA ARG A 390 -13.75 17.58 -2.44
C ARG A 390 -13.63 17.64 -0.91
N ILE A 391 -12.65 16.91 -0.36
CA ILE A 391 -12.37 16.88 1.06
C ILE A 391 -11.73 18.20 1.51
N LEU A 392 -10.76 18.71 0.77
CA LEU A 392 -10.14 20.01 1.04
C LEU A 392 -11.20 21.13 1.03
N TYR A 393 -12.10 21.12 0.05
CA TYR A 393 -13.20 22.08 -0.03
C TYR A 393 -14.08 22.04 1.21
N ARG A 394 -14.47 20.84 1.67
CA ARG A 394 -15.24 20.68 2.92
C ARG A 394 -14.47 21.16 4.14
N ALA A 395 -13.17 20.88 4.21
CA ALA A 395 -12.33 21.29 5.33
C ALA A 395 -12.17 22.81 5.44
N VAL A 396 -12.15 23.53 4.31
CA VAL A 396 -11.91 24.98 4.25
C VAL A 396 -13.21 25.78 4.28
N PHE A 397 -14.25 25.31 3.58
CA PHE A 397 -15.47 26.10 3.32
C PHE A 397 -16.71 25.61 4.06
N ALA A 398 -16.71 24.42 4.66
CA ALA A 398 -17.79 24.05 5.58
C ALA A 398 -17.50 24.68 6.95
N GLU A 399 -18.27 25.70 7.32
CA GLU A 399 -18.33 26.18 8.69
C GLU A 399 -18.58 25.01 9.67
N PRO A 400 -18.21 25.11 10.95
CA PRO A 400 -18.64 24.18 11.99
C PRO A 400 -20.12 24.42 12.30
N LEU A 401 -20.98 24.35 11.28
CA LEU A 401 -22.42 24.38 11.42
C LEU A 401 -22.80 23.08 12.15
N LYS A 402 -23.35 23.27 13.34
CA LYS A 402 -23.95 22.26 14.23
C LYS A 402 -24.63 21.17 13.41
N ASP A 403 -23.94 20.06 13.21
CA ASP A 403 -24.51 18.89 12.56
C ASP A 403 -25.12 18.02 13.66
N GLU A 404 -26.37 18.32 14.00
CA GLU A 404 -27.27 17.49 14.84
C GLU A 404 -27.51 16.10 14.21
N ARG A 405 -26.89 15.78 13.07
CA ARG A 405 -27.02 14.51 12.35
C ARG A 405 -25.76 13.65 12.36
N SER A 406 -24.67 14.10 12.98
CA SER A 406 -23.49 13.26 13.21
C SER A 406 -23.57 12.43 14.49
N ASP A 407 -24.55 12.72 15.36
CA ASP A 407 -24.80 11.90 16.53
C ASP A 407 -25.39 10.53 16.14
N GLU A 408 -26.12 10.37 15.03
CA GLU A 408 -26.68 9.05 14.63
C GLU A 408 -25.63 8.01 14.19
N GLU A 409 -24.42 8.42 13.74
CA GLU A 409 -23.37 7.47 13.32
C GLU A 409 -22.45 7.03 14.47
N ASP A 410 -22.23 7.89 15.48
CA ASP A 410 -21.50 7.53 16.72
C ASP A 410 -22.46 6.94 17.78
N GLU A 411 -23.72 7.37 17.84
CA GLU A 411 -24.75 6.78 18.72
C GLU A 411 -25.13 5.36 18.27
N ALA A 412 -25.09 5.03 16.97
CA ALA A 412 -25.36 3.65 16.54
C ALA A 412 -24.29 2.63 16.99
N GLU A 413 -23.03 3.05 17.17
CA GLU A 413 -21.96 2.18 17.70
C GLU A 413 -21.94 2.13 19.24
N GLU A 414 -22.54 3.12 19.91
CA GLU A 414 -22.54 3.24 21.36
C GLU A 414 -23.87 2.80 22.01
N GLU A 415 -25.00 2.95 21.31
CA GLU A 415 -26.29 2.33 21.67
C GLU A 415 -26.21 0.79 21.59
N GLU A 416 -25.46 0.22 20.64
CA GLU A 416 -25.19 -1.24 20.59
C GLU A 416 -24.35 -1.74 21.79
N VAL A 417 -23.70 -0.84 22.53
CA VAL A 417 -22.89 -1.15 23.73
C VAL A 417 -23.64 -0.83 25.02
N GLU A 418 -24.52 0.19 25.03
CA GLU A 418 -25.35 0.53 26.19
C GLU A 418 -26.64 -0.30 26.30
N GLU A 419 -27.35 -0.65 25.21
CA GLU A 419 -28.50 -1.59 25.28
C GLU A 419 -28.10 -2.94 25.88
N VAL A 420 -26.85 -3.37 25.67
CA VAL A 420 -26.30 -4.62 26.22
C VAL A 420 -25.95 -4.50 27.71
N LYS A 421 -25.72 -3.28 28.23
CA LYS A 421 -25.45 -3.05 29.66
C LYS A 421 -26.73 -2.81 30.47
N VAL A 422 -27.76 -2.18 29.90
CA VAL A 422 -29.02 -1.89 30.61
C VAL A 422 -29.82 -3.16 30.90
N ILE A 423 -29.68 -4.22 30.10
CA ILE A 423 -30.33 -5.53 30.36
C ILE A 423 -29.66 -6.31 31.50
N LYS A 424 -28.51 -5.85 32.04
CA LYS A 424 -27.82 -6.44 33.20
C LYS A 424 -27.84 -5.51 34.41
N GLY A 425 -29.02 -5.08 34.84
CA GLY A 425 -29.25 -4.61 36.22
C GLY A 425 -29.21 -5.78 37.22
N PRO A 426 -28.85 -5.53 38.50
CA PRO A 426 -28.46 -6.58 39.44
C PRO A 426 -29.68 -7.40 39.90
N LYS A 427 -29.53 -8.73 39.90
CA LYS A 427 -30.45 -9.61 40.63
C LYS A 427 -30.28 -9.33 42.12
N ALA A 428 -31.31 -8.78 42.76
CA ALA A 428 -31.47 -8.80 44.21
C ALA A 428 -31.86 -10.22 44.64
N GLU A 429 -31.30 -10.66 45.77
CA GLU A 429 -31.71 -11.84 46.54
C GLU A 429 -33.14 -11.73 47.07
#